data_AF-A0AAQ3QYH9-F1
#
_entry.id   AF-A0AAQ3QYH9-F1
#
_cell.length_a   1.000
_cell.length_b   1.000
_cell.length_c   1.000
_cell.angle_alpha   90.00
_cell.angle_beta   90.00
_cell.angle_gamma   90.00
#
_symmetry.space_group_name_H-M   'P 1'
#
loop_
_entity.id
_entity.type
_entity.pdbx_description
1 polymer ?
#
loop_
_entity_poly.entity_id
_entity_poly.type
_entity_poly.pdbx_seq_one_letter_code
_entity_poly.pdbx_strand_id
1 'polypeptide(L)'
;MSRKAGAIQTLHVTEGVEKGWAIHLATGESVRVAHACTTLATLFVDRAEFDRVVIWSDNDPYNEARGKYGDGQTFAWKLFIELMRKGFEVAFMLPDVIHTPGAKGQDWEDIIVVEKVFGQPLPQRFHLLRAKACEGGIFMGFKPANADGLLSACA
;
A
#
# COMPACT_ATOMS: atom_id res chain seq x y z
N MET A 1 -1.46 -19.61 16.26
CA MET A 1 -0.94 -18.62 17.23
C MET A 1 -2.12 -17.76 17.67
N SER A 2 -2.38 -17.62 18.97
CA SER A 2 -3.51 -16.83 19.49
C SER A 2 -3.16 -15.34 19.48
N ARG A 3 -4.07 -14.47 18.99
CA ARG A 3 -3.87 -13.02 18.91
C ARG A 3 -3.56 -12.43 20.29
N LYS A 4 -2.60 -11.50 20.38
CA LYS A 4 -2.50 -10.59 21.55
C LYS A 4 -3.71 -9.65 21.48
N ALA A 5 -4.60 -9.72 22.48
CA ALA A 5 -5.75 -8.83 22.55
C ALA A 5 -5.31 -7.36 22.50
N GLY A 6 -5.83 -6.60 21.53
CA GLY A 6 -5.65 -5.14 21.42
C GLY A 6 -4.64 -4.65 20.36
N ALA A 7 -3.82 -5.51 19.74
CA ALA A 7 -2.89 -5.09 18.69
C ALA A 7 -3.53 -5.19 17.30
N ILE A 8 -3.69 -4.06 16.62
CA ILE A 8 -4.18 -3.98 15.24
C ILE A 8 -3.24 -4.77 14.32
N GLN A 9 -3.80 -5.72 13.56
CA GLN A 9 -3.05 -6.50 12.58
C GLN A 9 -3.27 -5.94 11.18
N THR A 10 -2.19 -5.49 10.55
CA THR A 10 -2.17 -4.98 9.17
C THR A 10 -1.70 -6.07 8.22
N LEU A 11 -2.44 -6.26 7.13
CA LEU A 11 -2.00 -7.02 5.97
C LEU A 11 -1.62 -6.06 4.84
N HIS A 12 -0.44 -6.22 4.27
CA HIS A 12 -0.03 -5.54 3.05
C HIS A 12 -0.24 -6.46 1.87
N VAL A 13 -0.84 -5.96 0.80
CA VAL A 13 -1.15 -6.74 -0.39
C VAL A 13 -0.58 -6.05 -1.61
N THR A 14 0.09 -6.81 -2.47
CA THR A 14 0.66 -6.31 -3.72
C THR A 14 0.70 -7.38 -4.79
N GLU A 15 0.95 -6.99 -6.03
CA GLU A 15 1.49 -7.85 -7.09
C GLU A 15 3.03 -7.72 -7.11
N GLY A 16 3.73 -8.79 -7.53
CA GLY A 16 5.20 -8.86 -7.54
C GLY A 16 5.82 -9.30 -6.22
N VAL A 17 6.70 -10.31 -6.25
CA VAL A 17 7.33 -10.88 -5.05
C VAL A 17 8.38 -9.93 -4.48
N GLU A 18 9.12 -9.26 -5.36
CA GLU A 18 10.15 -8.28 -5.05
C GLU A 18 9.56 -7.10 -4.28
N LYS A 19 8.44 -6.55 -4.77
CA LYS A 19 7.67 -5.51 -4.09
C LYS A 19 7.19 -5.94 -2.73
N GLY A 20 6.60 -7.14 -2.66
CA GLY A 20 6.10 -7.70 -1.40
C GLY A 20 7.21 -7.85 -0.37
N TRP A 21 8.38 -8.32 -0.81
CA TRP A 21 9.55 -8.44 0.06
C TRP A 21 10.05 -7.08 0.54
N ALA A 22 10.15 -6.09 -0.35
CA ALA A 22 10.56 -4.73 0.00
C ALA A 22 9.60 -4.10 1.01
N ILE A 23 8.28 -4.27 0.83
CA ILE A 23 7.26 -3.80 1.76
C ILE A 23 7.38 -4.51 3.11
N HIS A 24 7.61 -5.82 3.12
CA HIS A 24 7.80 -6.57 4.38
C HIS A 24 8.99 -6.02 5.17
N LEU A 25 10.12 -5.79 4.50
CA LEU A 25 11.31 -5.19 5.13
C LEU A 25 11.09 -3.74 5.59
N ALA A 26 10.26 -2.99 4.86
CA ALA A 26 9.98 -1.59 5.17
C ALA A 26 9.05 -1.46 6.38
N THR A 27 8.08 -2.36 6.52
CA THR A 27 7.00 -2.24 7.52
C THR A 27 7.20 -3.15 8.73
N GLY A 28 7.86 -4.29 8.54
CA GLY A 28 7.89 -5.38 9.52
C GLY A 28 6.55 -6.09 9.69
N GLU A 29 5.56 -5.80 8.84
CA GLU A 29 4.19 -6.29 8.93
C GLU A 29 3.95 -7.47 7.98
N SER A 30 2.77 -8.10 8.09
CA SER A 30 2.41 -9.25 7.26
C SER A 30 2.20 -8.81 5.81
N VAL A 31 2.79 -9.54 4.87
CA VAL A 31 2.63 -9.27 3.43
C VAL A 31 2.08 -10.49 2.71
N ARG A 32 1.18 -10.25 1.76
CA ARG A 32 0.74 -11.25 0.79
C ARG A 32 0.89 -10.73 -0.63
N VAL A 33 1.43 -11.58 -1.48
CA VAL A 33 1.69 -11.25 -2.89
C VAL A 33 0.75 -12.07 -3.77
N ALA A 34 0.10 -11.39 -4.71
CA ALA A 34 -0.57 -12.05 -5.83
C ALA A 34 0.45 -12.37 -6.92
N HIS A 35 0.49 -13.60 -7.39
CA HIS A 35 1.36 -14.02 -8.51
C HIS A 35 1.00 -13.32 -9.84
N ALA A 36 -0.23 -12.83 -9.97
CA ALA A 36 -0.68 -12.09 -11.14
C ALA A 36 -1.69 -11.02 -10.74
N CYS A 37 -1.77 -9.94 -11.51
CA CYS A 37 -2.74 -8.87 -11.25
C CYS A 37 -4.19 -9.38 -11.24
N THR A 38 -4.52 -10.42 -12.01
CA THR A 38 -5.86 -11.02 -12.04
C THR A 38 -6.24 -11.75 -10.75
N THR A 39 -5.27 -12.34 -10.04
CA THR A 39 -5.52 -13.04 -8.77
C THR A 39 -5.52 -12.09 -7.58
N LEU A 40 -5.02 -10.87 -7.74
CA LEU A 40 -5.10 -9.82 -6.74
C LEU A 40 -6.55 -9.47 -6.40
N ALA A 41 -7.43 -9.36 -7.40
CA ALA A 41 -8.82 -8.97 -7.20
C ALA A 41 -9.68 -10.02 -6.46
N THR A 42 -9.21 -11.26 -6.36
CA THR A 42 -9.91 -12.37 -5.66
C THR A 42 -9.20 -12.80 -4.39
N LEU A 43 -8.22 -12.02 -3.92
CA LEU A 43 -7.43 -12.34 -2.74
C LEU A 43 -8.31 -12.36 -1.49
N PHE A 44 -8.39 -13.53 -0.85
CA PHE A 44 -9.17 -13.72 0.36
C PHE A 44 -8.44 -13.13 1.58
N VAL A 45 -9.04 -12.19 2.30
CA VAL A 45 -8.52 -11.68 3.58
C VAL A 45 -9.44 -12.13 4.72
N ASP A 46 -8.89 -12.78 5.73
CA ASP A 46 -9.63 -13.20 6.91
C ASP A 46 -9.70 -12.06 7.94
N ARG A 47 -10.92 -11.67 8.31
CA ARG A 47 -11.19 -10.67 9.38
C ARG A 47 -10.76 -11.17 10.76
N ALA A 48 -10.71 -12.48 10.96
CA ALA A 48 -10.19 -13.07 12.19
C ALA A 48 -8.66 -13.01 12.26
N GLU A 49 -7.97 -12.69 11.16
CA GLU A 49 -6.51 -12.54 11.10
C GLU A 49 -6.07 -11.08 10.96
N PHE A 50 -6.78 -10.26 10.18
CA PHE A 50 -6.41 -8.86 9.93
C PHE A 50 -7.56 -7.88 10.17
N ASP A 51 -7.20 -6.71 10.70
CA ASP A 51 -8.13 -5.60 10.93
C ASP A 51 -8.02 -4.56 9.80
N ARG A 52 -6.79 -4.35 9.31
CA ARG A 52 -6.43 -3.39 8.27
C ARG A 52 -5.83 -4.06 7.04
N VAL A 53 -6.08 -3.48 5.87
CA VAL A 53 -5.43 -3.89 4.63
C VAL A 53 -4.81 -2.67 3.94
N VAL A 54 -3.54 -2.77 3.58
CA VAL A 54 -2.85 -1.79 2.75
C VAL A 54 -2.56 -2.41 1.39
N ILE A 55 -3.22 -1.89 0.36
CA ILE A 55 -3.02 -2.35 -1.02
C ILE A 55 -1.97 -1.47 -1.67
N TRP A 56 -0.94 -2.07 -2.25
CA TRP A 56 0.14 -1.39 -2.95
C TRP A 56 0.02 -1.69 -4.44
N SER A 57 0.00 -0.63 -5.25
CA SER A 57 0.00 -0.73 -6.70
C SER A 57 0.92 0.34 -7.25
N ASP A 58 1.49 0.09 -8.42
CA ASP A 58 2.16 1.14 -9.18
C ASP A 58 1.12 2.10 -9.74
N ASN A 59 1.56 3.31 -10.06
CA ASN A 59 0.72 4.35 -10.65
C ASN A 59 1.14 4.47 -12.12
N ASP A 60 0.56 3.64 -12.97
CA ASP A 60 0.83 3.63 -14.41
C ASP A 60 0.08 4.78 -15.11
N PRO A 61 0.70 5.45 -16.11
CA PRO A 61 0.03 6.48 -16.89
C PRO A 61 -1.16 5.91 -17.65
N TYR A 62 -2.19 6.73 -17.86
CA TYR A 62 -3.32 6.37 -18.71
C TYR A 62 -2.85 6.12 -20.14
N ASN A 63 -3.19 4.96 -20.70
CA ASN A 63 -2.87 4.62 -22.08
C ASN A 63 -4.05 4.99 -22.99
N GLU A 64 -3.95 6.13 -23.68
CA GLU A 64 -5.01 6.61 -24.59
C GLU A 64 -5.32 5.60 -25.71
N ALA A 65 -4.29 4.96 -26.29
CA ALA A 65 -4.47 4.00 -27.38
C ALA A 65 -5.25 2.74 -26.96
N ARG A 66 -5.17 2.36 -25.68
CA ARG A 66 -5.90 1.22 -25.11
C ARG A 66 -7.15 1.62 -24.33
N GLY A 67 -7.39 2.92 -24.14
CA GLY A 67 -8.51 3.47 -23.39
C GLY A 67 -8.55 3.05 -21.92
N LYS A 68 -7.41 2.73 -21.30
CA LYS A 68 -7.36 2.21 -19.92
C LYS A 68 -6.06 2.55 -19.17
N TYR A 69 -6.14 2.55 -17.84
CA TYR A 69 -4.98 2.53 -16.93
C TYR A 69 -4.31 1.15 -16.92
N GLY A 70 -3.17 1.03 -16.23
CA GLY A 70 -2.48 -0.23 -15.99
C GLY A 70 -3.42 -1.31 -15.43
N ASP A 71 -3.23 -2.55 -15.89
CA ASP A 71 -4.06 -3.67 -15.47
C ASP A 71 -3.90 -3.94 -13.97
N GLY A 72 -2.68 -3.79 -13.42
CA GLY A 72 -2.38 -3.89 -11.99
C GLY A 72 -3.22 -2.94 -11.14
N GLN A 73 -3.18 -1.64 -11.46
CA GLN A 73 -3.97 -0.61 -10.79
C GLN A 73 -5.48 -0.90 -10.83
N THR A 74 -5.96 -1.38 -11.98
CA THR A 74 -7.39 -1.71 -12.15
C THR A 74 -7.83 -2.84 -11.23
N PHE A 75 -7.05 -3.91 -11.12
CA PHE A 75 -7.39 -5.03 -10.23
C PHE A 75 -7.18 -4.69 -8.76
N ALA A 76 -6.18 -3.88 -8.42
CA ALA A 76 -5.97 -3.39 -7.07
C ALA A 76 -7.14 -2.52 -6.59
N TRP A 77 -7.69 -1.67 -7.48
CA TRP A 77 -8.91 -0.90 -7.18
C TRP A 77 -10.14 -1.79 -6.95
N LYS A 78 -10.30 -2.87 -7.73
CA LYS A 78 -11.39 -3.84 -7.49
C LYS A 78 -11.28 -4.50 -6.12
N LEU A 79 -10.07 -4.90 -5.71
CA LEU A 79 -9.81 -5.43 -4.37
C LEU A 79 -10.15 -4.39 -3.29
N PHE A 80 -9.74 -3.14 -3.49
CA PHE A 80 -10.05 -2.04 -2.56
C PHE A 80 -11.56 -1.93 -2.30
N ILE A 81 -12.37 -1.87 -3.37
CA ILE A 81 -13.84 -1.78 -3.26
C ILE A 81 -14.41 -3.02 -2.57
N GLU A 82 -13.90 -4.21 -2.87
CA GLU A 82 -14.37 -5.47 -2.29
C GLU A 82 -14.12 -5.55 -0.77
N LEU A 83 -12.91 -5.19 -0.34
CA LEU A 83 -12.53 -5.17 1.08
C LEU A 83 -13.27 -4.09 1.86
N MET A 84 -13.48 -2.91 1.26
CA MET A 84 -14.32 -1.85 1.84
C MET A 84 -15.76 -2.34 2.06
N ARG A 85 -16.35 -3.04 1.09
CA ARG A 85 -17.69 -3.65 1.23
C ARG A 85 -17.76 -4.72 2.32
N LYS A 86 -16.65 -5.37 2.63
CA LYS A 86 -16.49 -6.34 3.74
C LYS A 86 -16.19 -5.66 5.09
N GLY A 87 -16.09 -4.33 5.13
CA GLY A 87 -15.91 -3.55 6.35
C GLY A 87 -14.48 -3.52 6.90
N PHE A 88 -13.48 -3.81 6.07
CA PHE A 88 -12.07 -3.57 6.42
C PHE A 88 -11.75 -2.07 6.44
N GLU A 89 -10.80 -1.68 7.30
CA GLU A 89 -10.08 -0.41 7.13
C GLU A 89 -9.06 -0.62 6.00
N VAL A 90 -9.22 0.08 4.87
CA VAL A 90 -8.38 -0.14 3.69
C VAL A 90 -7.65 1.15 3.32
N ALA A 91 -6.34 1.02 3.08
CA ALA A 91 -5.51 2.04 2.47
C ALA A 91 -5.11 1.62 1.06
N PHE A 92 -5.17 2.55 0.10
CA PHE A 92 -4.69 2.30 -1.26
C PHE A 92 -3.47 3.19 -1.57
N MET A 93 -2.33 2.53 -1.71
CA MET A 93 -1.01 3.14 -1.88
C MET A 93 -0.65 3.13 -3.36
N LEU A 94 -0.83 4.28 -4.01
CA LEU A 94 -0.35 4.58 -5.35
C LEU A 94 0.76 5.64 -5.24
N PRO A 95 1.95 5.43 -5.83
CA PRO A 95 3.02 6.43 -5.85
C PRO A 95 2.53 7.78 -6.37
N ASP A 96 2.93 8.86 -5.71
CA ASP A 96 2.66 10.21 -6.18
C ASP A 96 3.63 10.56 -7.30
N VAL A 97 3.16 10.43 -8.54
CA VAL A 97 3.94 10.67 -9.76
C VAL A 97 3.30 11.76 -10.59
N ILE A 98 4.12 12.69 -11.06
CA ILE A 98 3.74 13.62 -12.13
C ILE A 98 3.87 12.85 -13.45
N HIS A 99 2.72 12.43 -13.98
CA HIS A 99 2.66 11.81 -15.29
C HIS A 99 3.06 12.81 -16.38
N THR A 100 4.26 12.63 -16.93
CA THR A 100 4.69 13.35 -18.14
C THR A 100 4.67 12.40 -19.34
N PRO A 101 4.33 12.86 -20.56
CA PRO A 101 4.26 11.99 -21.73
C PRO A 101 5.57 11.22 -21.95
N GLY A 102 5.50 9.89 -21.89
CA GLY A 102 6.65 9.01 -22.07
C GLY A 102 7.47 8.71 -20.80
N ALA A 103 7.12 9.29 -19.64
CA ALA A 103 7.74 8.89 -18.38
C ALA A 103 7.29 7.49 -17.97
N LYS A 104 8.24 6.70 -17.44
CA LYS A 104 7.95 5.44 -16.78
C LYS A 104 7.20 5.73 -15.47
N GLY A 105 6.20 4.91 -15.14
CA GLY A 105 5.63 4.89 -13.79
C GLY A 105 6.72 4.63 -12.75
N GLN A 106 6.52 5.15 -11.54
CA GLN A 106 7.46 4.93 -10.44
C GLN A 106 7.04 3.70 -9.65
N ASP A 107 8.01 2.81 -9.42
CA ASP A 107 7.81 1.57 -8.66
C ASP A 107 8.10 1.82 -7.17
N TRP A 108 7.41 1.11 -6.27
CA TRP A 108 7.60 1.30 -4.82
C TRP A 108 9.00 0.92 -4.34
N GLU A 109 9.63 -0.05 -4.99
CA GLU A 109 11.00 -0.49 -4.75
C GLU A 109 11.99 0.65 -5.01
N ASP A 110 11.78 1.41 -6.09
CA ASP A 110 12.60 2.57 -6.42
C ASP A 110 12.46 3.66 -5.35
N ILE A 111 11.23 3.92 -4.89
CA ILE A 111 10.97 4.87 -3.80
C ILE A 111 11.68 4.44 -2.52
N ILE A 112 11.58 3.15 -2.15
CA ILE A 112 12.23 2.61 -0.96
C ILE A 112 13.74 2.87 -0.97
N VAL A 113 14.38 2.69 -2.13
CA VAL A 113 15.82 2.91 -2.31
C VAL A 113 16.16 4.40 -2.30
N VAL A 114 15.49 5.21 -3.12
CA VAL A 114 15.76 6.66 -3.28
C VAL A 114 15.57 7.41 -1.97
N GLU A 115 14.49 7.11 -1.24
CA GLU A 115 14.15 7.75 0.03
C GLU A 115 14.91 7.15 1.22
N LYS A 116 15.79 6.16 0.98
CA LYS A 116 16.59 5.48 2.00
C LYS A 116 15.74 4.96 3.15
N VAL A 117 14.58 4.37 2.83
CA VAL A 117 13.59 3.91 3.82
C VAL A 117 14.21 2.98 4.85
N PHE A 118 15.05 2.04 4.41
CA PHE A 118 15.70 1.10 5.32
C PHE A 118 16.74 1.73 6.26
N GLY A 119 17.18 2.96 5.98
CA GLY A 119 18.03 3.74 6.88
C GLY A 119 17.25 4.41 8.03
N GLN A 120 15.92 4.49 7.94
CA GLN A 120 15.07 5.10 8.96
C GLN A 120 14.69 4.10 10.06
N PRO A 121 14.35 4.55 11.28
CA PRO A 121 13.74 3.71 12.32
C PRO A 121 12.46 3.03 11.81
N LEU A 122 12.28 1.73 12.14
CA LEU A 122 11.15 0.93 11.65
C LEU A 122 9.78 1.61 11.80
N PRO A 123 9.43 2.24 12.94
CA PRO A 123 8.12 2.90 13.10
C PRO A 123 7.87 4.07 12.14
N GLN A 124 8.92 4.68 11.56
CA GLN A 124 8.82 5.85 10.70
C GLN A 124 8.71 5.49 9.22
N ARG A 125 9.14 4.28 8.84
CA ARG A 125 9.26 3.85 7.43
C ARG A 125 7.92 3.85 6.69
N PHE A 126 6.88 3.31 7.32
CA PHE A 126 5.55 3.30 6.72
C PHE A 126 5.00 4.71 6.53
N HIS A 127 5.22 5.62 7.49
CA HIS A 127 4.81 7.02 7.36
C HIS A 127 5.55 7.75 6.24
N LEU A 128 6.84 7.47 6.05
CA LEU A 128 7.62 7.99 4.94
C LEU A 128 7.04 7.54 3.59
N LEU A 129 6.78 6.23 3.44
CA LEU A 129 6.19 5.67 2.22
C LEU A 129 4.78 6.22 1.96
N ARG A 130 3.99 6.38 3.01
CA ARG A 130 2.65 6.97 2.93
C ARG A 130 2.68 8.41 2.43
N ALA A 131 3.65 9.21 2.85
CA ALA A 131 3.83 10.58 2.36
C ALA A 131 4.21 10.65 0.87
N LYS A 132 4.65 9.54 0.27
CA LYS A 132 4.97 9.41 -1.16
C LYS A 132 3.83 8.80 -1.98
N ALA A 133 2.67 8.55 -1.37
CA ALA A 133 1.49 8.10 -2.09
C ALA A 133 0.56 9.28 -2.44
N CYS A 134 -0.17 9.17 -3.55
CA CYS A 134 -1.25 10.10 -3.91
C CYS A 134 -2.21 10.28 -2.72
N GLU A 135 -2.52 11.53 -2.38
CA GLU A 135 -3.37 11.90 -1.25
C GLU A 135 -2.89 11.34 0.12
N GLY A 136 -1.60 11.03 0.24
CA GLY A 136 -1.05 10.35 1.43
C GLY A 136 -1.52 8.90 1.55
N GLY A 137 -1.81 8.26 0.41
CA GLY A 137 -2.53 7.00 0.29
C GLY A 137 -4.03 7.24 0.55
N ILE A 138 -4.90 6.82 -0.36
CA ILE A 138 -6.36 6.92 -0.15
C ILE A 138 -6.67 6.14 1.11
N PHE A 139 -6.93 6.85 2.21
CA PHE A 139 -7.04 6.27 3.53
C PHE A 139 -8.45 6.48 4.05
N MET A 140 -9.24 5.41 4.05
CA MET A 140 -10.55 5.38 4.70
C MET A 140 -10.43 4.62 6.02
N GLY A 141 -10.31 5.34 7.14
CA GLY A 141 -10.43 4.76 8.49
C GLY A 141 -9.21 4.78 9.41
N PHE A 142 -8.09 5.45 9.08
CA PHE A 142 -6.99 5.57 10.04
C PHE A 142 -7.40 6.46 11.21
N LYS A 143 -7.44 5.90 12.42
CA LYS A 143 -7.21 6.68 13.63
C LYS A 143 -5.76 6.40 14.07
N PRO A 144 -4.84 7.38 13.97
CA PRO A 144 -3.53 7.23 14.57
C PRO A 144 -3.70 6.89 16.04
N ALA A 145 -2.89 5.97 16.57
CA ALA A 145 -2.96 5.60 17.98
C ALA A 145 -2.66 6.81 18.90
N ASN A 146 -1.95 7.83 18.40
CA ASN A 146 -1.75 9.14 19.03
C ASN A 146 -1.55 10.19 17.94
N ALA A 147 -2.50 11.11 17.76
CA ALA A 147 -2.42 12.18 16.76
C ALA A 147 -1.33 13.23 17.06
N ASP A 148 -0.78 13.25 18.27
CA ASP A 148 0.17 14.29 18.72
C ASP A 148 1.62 14.06 18.23
N GLY A 149 1.97 12.82 17.84
CA GLY A 149 3.35 12.48 17.46
C GLY A 149 3.78 12.92 16.05
N LEU A 150 2.83 13.16 15.13
CA LEU A 150 3.12 13.49 13.73
C LEU A 150 3.39 14.99 13.52
N LEU A 151 2.79 15.86 14.32
CA LEU A 151 3.05 17.31 14.27
C LEU A 151 4.46 17.66 14.79
N SER A 152 5.04 16.82 15.65
CA SER A 152 6.41 16.98 16.17
C SER A 152 7.49 16.58 15.16
N ALA A 153 7.18 15.78 14.14
CA ALA A 153 8.16 15.30 13.17
C ALA A 153 8.31 16.24 11.94
N CYS A 154 7.49 17.29 11.87
CA CYS A 154 7.50 18.28 10.80
C CYS A 154 7.70 19.72 11.32
N ALA A 155 8.20 19.87 12.55
CA ALA A 155 8.59 21.15 13.16
C ALA A 155 10.12 21.23 13.30
#